data_AF-Q86Y37-F1
#
_entry.id   AF-Q86Y37-F1
#
_cell.length_a   1.000
_cell.length_b   1.000
_cell.length_c   1.000
_cell.angle_alpha   90.00
_cell.angle_beta   90.00
_cell.angle_gamma   90.00
#
_symmetry.space_group_name_H-M   'P 1'
#
loop_
_entity.id
_entity.type
_entity.pdbx_description
1 polymer ?
#
loop_
_entity_poly.entity_id
_entity_poly.type
_entity_poly.pdbx_seq_one_letter_code
_entity_poly.pdbx_strand_id
1 'polypeptide(L)'
;MEESMEEEEGGSYEAMMDDQNHNNWEAAVDGFRQPLPPPPPPSSIPAPAREPPGGQLLAVPAVSVDRKGPKEGLPMGPQPPPEANGVIMMLKSCDAAAAVAKAAPAPTASSTININTSTSKFLMNVITIEDYKSTYWPKLDGAIDQLLTQSPGDYIPISYEQIYSCVYKCVCQQHSEQMYSDLIKKITNHLERVSKELQASPPDLYIERFNIALGQYMGALQSIVPLFIYMNKFYIETKLNRDLKDDLIKLFTEHVAEKHIYSLMPLLLEAQSTPFQVTPSTMANIVKGLYTLRPEWVQMAPTLFSKFIPNILPPAVESELSEYAAQDQKFQRELIQNGFTRGDQSRKRAGDELAYNSSSACASSRGYR
;
A
#
# COMPACT_ATOMS: atom_id res chain seq x y z
N MET A 1 7.46 -72.67 -0.58
CA MET A 1 8.44 -73.17 0.39
C MET A 1 9.79 -72.90 -0.21
N GLU A 2 10.38 -71.75 0.09
CA GLU A 2 11.79 -71.42 -0.05
C GLU A 2 11.97 -70.03 0.57
N GLU A 3 12.72 -70.01 1.68
CA GLU A 3 13.18 -68.87 2.45
C GLU A 3 14.36 -68.21 1.74
N SER A 4 14.54 -66.88 1.90
CA SER A 4 15.81 -66.17 2.13
C SER A 4 15.52 -64.66 2.10
N MET A 5 15.50 -63.99 3.25
CA MET A 5 16.62 -63.43 4.04
C MET A 5 17.01 -62.02 3.61
N GLU A 6 16.90 -61.15 4.61
CA GLU A 6 17.18 -59.71 4.68
C GLU A 6 18.69 -59.43 4.51
N GLU A 7 19.04 -58.22 4.07
CA GLU A 7 20.21 -57.49 4.61
C GLU A 7 20.16 -56.00 4.20
N GLU A 8 20.20 -55.14 5.23
CA GLU A 8 20.56 -53.71 5.16
C GLU A 8 22.00 -53.53 4.66
N GLU A 9 22.27 -52.46 3.91
CA GLU A 9 23.28 -51.43 4.28
C GLU A 9 23.46 -50.42 3.13
N GLY A 10 23.65 -49.16 3.52
CA GLY A 10 24.76 -48.39 2.95
C GLY A 10 24.48 -47.48 1.76
N GLY A 11 24.30 -46.19 2.08
CA GLY A 11 25.11 -45.13 1.46
C GLY A 11 24.52 -44.38 0.27
N SER A 12 24.17 -43.11 0.47
CA SER A 12 25.07 -42.02 0.08
C SER A 12 24.48 -40.67 0.48
N TYR A 13 25.30 -39.97 1.27
CA TYR A 13 25.29 -38.56 1.60
C TYR A 13 25.67 -37.78 0.33
N GLU A 14 24.95 -36.71 -0.01
CA GLU A 14 25.39 -35.52 -0.79
C GLU A 14 24.19 -34.84 -1.46
N ALA A 15 23.63 -33.82 -0.79
CA ALA A 15 23.02 -32.69 -1.47
C ALA A 15 23.48 -31.45 -0.71
N MET A 16 24.36 -30.73 -1.38
CA MET A 16 25.31 -29.77 -0.84
C MET A 16 24.61 -28.49 -0.41
N MET A 17 25.04 -27.95 0.72
CA MET A 17 24.69 -26.61 1.19
C MET A 17 25.20 -25.58 0.17
N ASP A 18 24.31 -24.83 -0.46
CA ASP A 18 24.64 -23.54 -1.09
C ASP A 18 23.55 -22.55 -0.69
N ASP A 19 23.59 -22.14 0.57
CA ASP A 19 22.74 -21.09 1.14
C ASP A 19 23.33 -19.73 0.73
N GLN A 20 23.15 -19.38 -0.54
CA GLN A 20 23.44 -18.06 -1.05
C GLN A 20 22.35 -17.10 -0.56
N ASN A 21 22.61 -16.58 0.63
CA ASN A 21 22.08 -15.34 1.18
C ASN A 21 22.11 -14.22 0.13
N HIS A 22 21.04 -14.11 -0.66
CA HIS A 22 20.77 -13.01 -1.57
C HIS A 22 20.08 -11.87 -0.82
N ASN A 23 20.86 -11.16 0.01
CA ASN A 23 20.56 -9.79 0.40
C ASN A 23 21.37 -8.84 -0.50
N ASN A 24 20.86 -8.59 -1.70
CA ASN A 24 21.39 -7.59 -2.62
C ASN A 24 20.73 -6.23 -2.34
N TRP A 25 21.26 -5.45 -1.40
CA TRP A 25 20.94 -4.02 -1.27
C TRP A 25 22.14 -3.09 -1.03
N GLU A 26 23.37 -3.58 -1.10
CA GLU A 26 24.57 -2.74 -0.94
C GLU A 26 25.62 -3.06 -2.01
N ALA A 27 25.61 -2.36 -3.15
CA ALA A 27 26.80 -2.12 -4.00
C ALA A 27 26.46 -1.35 -5.28
N ALA A 28 26.14 -0.06 -5.17
CA ALA A 28 26.35 0.91 -6.25
C ALA A 28 26.22 2.32 -5.67
N VAL A 29 27.33 2.94 -5.25
CA VAL A 29 27.69 4.35 -5.53
C VAL A 29 29.13 4.52 -5.02
N ASP A 30 30.06 4.46 -5.98
CA ASP A 30 31.40 5.01 -5.85
C ASP A 30 31.37 6.47 -5.33
N GLY A 31 32.08 6.70 -4.24
CA GLY A 31 33.08 7.77 -4.18
C GLY A 31 32.67 9.20 -4.52
N PHE A 32 31.61 9.75 -3.90
CA PHE A 32 31.43 11.21 -3.83
C PHE A 32 31.50 11.72 -2.39
N ARG A 33 32.68 12.26 -2.04
CA ARG A 33 32.94 13.07 -0.85
C ARG A 33 31.86 14.14 -0.68
N GLN A 34 31.23 14.21 0.49
CA GLN A 34 30.69 15.46 1.03
C GLN A 34 31.02 15.61 2.53
N PRO A 35 31.24 16.86 3.01
CA PRO A 35 31.99 17.13 4.24
C PRO A 35 31.08 17.16 5.48
N LEU A 36 31.64 16.74 6.61
CA LEU A 36 31.01 16.77 7.94
C LEU A 36 30.52 18.19 8.31
N PRO A 37 29.30 18.34 8.88
CA PRO A 37 28.83 19.61 9.40
C PRO A 37 29.54 19.99 10.71
N PRO A 38 29.75 21.29 11.00
CA PRO A 38 30.48 21.75 12.16
C PRO A 38 29.66 21.62 13.46
N PRO A 39 30.32 21.53 14.63
CA PRO A 39 29.65 21.37 15.92
C PRO A 39 28.98 22.69 16.38
N PRO A 40 27.88 22.61 17.16
CA PRO A 40 27.20 23.79 17.69
C PRO A 40 28.00 24.46 18.83
N PRO A 41 27.89 25.80 18.99
CA PRO A 41 28.58 26.53 20.06
C PRO A 41 27.96 26.28 21.44
N PRO A 42 28.73 26.42 22.54
CA PRO A 42 28.29 26.06 23.89
C PRO A 42 27.39 27.13 24.53
N SER A 43 26.39 26.65 25.27
CA SER A 43 25.40 27.42 26.01
C SER A 43 26.00 28.21 27.18
N SER A 44 25.66 29.50 27.26
CA SER A 44 25.81 30.31 28.47
C SER A 44 24.46 30.46 29.18
N ILE A 45 24.47 30.14 30.48
CA ILE A 45 23.37 30.04 31.43
C ILE A 45 23.15 31.43 32.16
N PRO A 46 22.26 31.61 33.15
CA PRO A 46 20.94 32.24 33.00
C PRO A 46 20.65 33.36 34.05
N ALA A 47 19.38 33.77 34.15
CA ALA A 47 18.60 34.13 35.37
C ALA A 47 17.88 35.51 35.31
N PRO A 48 16.87 35.79 36.17
CA PRO A 48 15.55 35.15 36.19
C PRO A 48 14.35 36.12 36.41
N ALA A 49 13.14 35.60 36.16
CA ALA A 49 11.85 35.83 36.84
C ALA A 49 11.30 37.26 37.14
N ARG A 50 10.13 37.57 36.55
CA ARG A 50 8.90 37.95 37.30
C ARG A 50 7.62 37.94 36.45
N GLU A 51 6.53 37.56 37.10
CA GLU A 51 5.19 37.14 36.63
C GLU A 51 4.27 38.18 35.93
N PRO A 52 3.18 37.71 35.25
CA PRO A 52 2.09 38.48 34.60
C PRO A 52 0.92 38.73 35.61
N PRO A 53 -0.37 39.04 35.32
CA PRO A 53 -1.18 39.01 34.07
C PRO A 53 -2.23 40.14 33.88
N GLY A 54 -3.05 40.07 32.82
CA GLY A 54 -4.44 40.60 32.86
C GLY A 54 -5.00 41.28 31.61
N GLY A 55 -6.21 40.85 31.21
CA GLY A 55 -7.24 41.65 30.52
C GLY A 55 -7.28 41.52 28.99
N GLN A 56 -8.24 40.79 28.39
CA GLN A 56 -9.59 41.26 27.98
C GLN A 56 -9.50 42.30 26.83
N LEU A 57 -10.24 42.28 25.71
CA LEU A 57 -11.53 41.67 25.33
C LEU A 57 -11.85 42.15 23.88
N LEU A 58 -12.75 41.43 23.16
CA LEU A 58 -13.61 41.88 22.03
C LEU A 58 -12.97 42.10 20.64
N ALA A 59 -13.60 41.89 19.47
CA ALA A 59 -14.82 41.21 19.05
C ALA A 59 -14.86 41.18 17.50
N VAL A 60 -15.23 40.01 16.93
CA VAL A 60 -16.22 39.71 15.86
C VAL A 60 -16.25 40.50 14.51
N PRO A 61 -16.54 39.82 13.36
CA PRO A 61 -16.26 40.26 11.98
C PRO A 61 -17.52 40.67 11.18
N ALA A 62 -17.38 40.99 9.88
CA ALA A 62 -18.21 40.48 8.76
C ALA A 62 -18.15 41.35 7.46
N VAL A 63 -18.56 40.71 6.35
CA VAL A 63 -19.16 41.24 5.09
C VAL A 63 -18.15 41.71 4.01
N SER A 64 -17.81 40.94 2.97
CA SER A 64 -18.52 40.49 1.75
C SER A 64 -18.44 41.44 0.54
N VAL A 65 -18.47 40.81 -0.64
CA VAL A 65 -19.00 41.25 -1.95
C VAL A 65 -17.98 41.56 -3.06
N ASP A 66 -17.76 40.53 -3.91
CA ASP A 66 -17.96 40.50 -5.38
C ASP A 66 -17.13 41.43 -6.31
N ARG A 67 -16.42 40.81 -7.28
CA ARG A 67 -16.84 40.74 -8.72
C ARG A 67 -15.66 40.77 -9.72
N LYS A 68 -15.50 39.64 -10.45
CA LYS A 68 -15.21 39.52 -11.91
C LYS A 68 -13.78 39.80 -12.45
N GLY A 69 -13.12 38.74 -12.94
CA GLY A 69 -11.89 38.75 -13.78
C GLY A 69 -12.15 39.14 -15.25
N PRO A 70 -11.41 38.62 -16.27
CA PRO A 70 -10.20 37.77 -16.26
C PRO A 70 -9.08 38.24 -17.24
N LYS A 71 -7.85 37.70 -17.15
CA LYS A 71 -7.00 37.21 -18.27
C LYS A 71 -5.49 37.16 -17.95
N GLU A 72 -4.87 36.14 -18.55
CA GLU A 72 -3.48 36.05 -19.04
C GLU A 72 -2.34 35.68 -18.07
N GLY A 73 -1.74 34.51 -18.37
CA GLY A 73 -0.29 34.40 -18.51
C GLY A 73 0.46 33.56 -17.47
N LEU A 74 0.94 32.40 -17.95
CA LEU A 74 2.29 31.83 -17.75
C LEU A 74 2.34 30.38 -17.19
N PRO A 75 3.29 29.57 -17.69
CA PRO A 75 3.31 28.12 -17.54
C PRO A 75 4.05 27.72 -16.27
N MET A 76 3.57 26.69 -15.57
CA MET A 76 4.30 26.05 -14.48
C MET A 76 4.29 24.55 -14.71
N GLY A 77 5.49 23.97 -14.74
CA GLY A 77 5.76 22.55 -14.93
C GLY A 77 5.26 21.67 -13.78
N PRO A 78 5.46 20.35 -13.89
CA PRO A 78 4.82 19.40 -12.98
C PRO A 78 5.45 19.45 -11.58
N GLN A 79 4.67 19.92 -10.60
CA GLN A 79 4.90 19.66 -9.18
C GLN A 79 4.46 18.22 -8.84
N PRO A 80 5.30 17.45 -8.14
CA PRO A 80 4.84 16.36 -7.28
C PRO A 80 4.69 16.86 -5.82
N PRO A 81 3.69 16.38 -5.06
CA PRO A 81 3.72 16.40 -3.60
C PRO A 81 3.60 14.96 -3.03
N PRO A 82 3.69 14.73 -1.71
CA PRO A 82 4.62 15.29 -0.73
C PRO A 82 5.23 14.23 0.24
N GLU A 83 6.21 14.67 1.04
CA GLU A 83 6.44 14.30 2.45
C GLU A 83 6.73 12.83 2.84
N ALA A 84 8.02 12.55 3.00
CA ALA A 84 8.51 11.46 3.85
C ALA A 84 8.49 11.90 5.33
N ASN A 85 7.46 11.48 6.08
CA ASN A 85 7.43 11.57 7.53
C ASN A 85 8.37 10.52 8.14
N GLY A 86 9.62 10.91 8.40
CA GLY A 86 10.57 10.15 9.19
C GLY A 86 10.27 10.27 10.69
N VAL A 87 9.80 9.19 11.30
CA VAL A 87 9.57 9.12 12.76
C VAL A 87 10.90 8.98 13.48
N ILE A 88 11.20 9.95 14.34
CA ILE A 88 12.34 9.98 15.25
C ILE A 88 12.10 8.98 16.40
N MET A 89 12.93 7.93 16.49
CA MET A 89 12.94 7.00 17.61
C MET A 89 13.84 7.57 18.73
N MET A 90 13.22 8.11 19.79
CA MET A 90 13.93 8.38 21.05
C MET A 90 14.07 7.07 21.84
N LEU A 91 15.31 6.61 21.94
CA LEU A 91 15.77 5.67 22.96
C LEU A 91 15.70 6.34 24.34
N LYS A 92 14.95 5.76 25.26
CA LYS A 92 15.05 6.11 26.68
C LYS A 92 15.14 4.84 27.51
N SER A 93 16.38 4.46 27.82
CA SER A 93 16.73 3.53 28.89
C SER A 93 16.18 4.03 30.22
N CYS A 94 15.68 3.12 31.04
CA CYS A 94 15.57 3.32 32.48
C CYS A 94 16.24 2.15 33.18
N ASP A 95 17.28 2.50 33.93
CA ASP A 95 18.18 1.65 34.68
C ASP A 95 17.60 1.22 36.03
N ALA A 96 18.22 0.18 36.57
CA ALA A 96 17.90 -0.49 37.83
C ALA A 96 18.41 0.27 39.08
N ALA A 97 17.74 0.05 40.21
CA ALA A 97 18.28 0.14 41.58
C ALA A 97 17.21 -0.41 42.56
N ALA A 98 17.46 -0.98 43.73
CA ALA A 98 18.58 -1.66 44.41
C ALA A 98 18.05 -2.03 45.83
N ALA A 99 18.73 -2.96 46.52
CA ALA A 99 18.78 -3.22 47.99
C ALA A 99 18.23 -4.60 48.43
N VAL A 100 19.06 -5.61 48.75
CA VAL A 100 19.84 -5.85 50.01
C VAL A 100 18.95 -6.40 51.14
N ALA A 101 19.24 -7.45 51.93
CA ALA A 101 20.23 -8.53 51.98
C ALA A 101 19.85 -9.51 53.14
N LYS A 102 20.57 -10.64 53.20
CA LYS A 102 20.96 -11.49 54.36
C LYS A 102 20.25 -12.84 54.66
N ALA A 103 21.07 -13.87 54.45
CA ALA A 103 21.50 -14.93 55.40
C ALA A 103 20.82 -16.33 55.36
N ALA A 104 21.64 -17.32 54.94
CA ALA A 104 21.51 -18.79 55.08
C ALA A 104 22.19 -19.27 56.41
N PRO A 105 22.42 -20.58 56.77
CA PRO A 105 22.34 -21.82 55.95
C PRO A 105 21.93 -23.20 56.61
N ALA A 106 21.54 -24.15 55.74
CA ALA A 106 21.89 -25.61 55.63
C ALA A 106 21.56 -26.66 56.76
N PRO A 107 21.72 -28.00 56.51
CA PRO A 107 20.95 -28.89 55.60
C PRO A 107 20.61 -30.29 56.23
N THR A 108 19.78 -31.15 55.61
CA THR A 108 19.90 -32.64 55.71
C THR A 108 18.95 -33.45 54.80
N ALA A 109 19.56 -34.41 54.08
CA ALA A 109 19.09 -35.75 53.67
C ALA A 109 17.79 -35.95 52.86
N SER A 110 17.93 -36.27 51.57
CA SER A 110 17.67 -37.63 51.03
C SER A 110 17.67 -37.62 49.50
N SER A 111 18.64 -38.30 48.91
CA SER A 111 18.78 -38.50 47.47
C SER A 111 17.63 -39.36 46.93
N THR A 112 16.64 -38.72 46.31
CA THR A 112 15.73 -39.39 45.36
C THR A 112 16.01 -38.81 43.99
N ILE A 113 16.46 -39.67 43.07
CA ILE A 113 16.69 -39.32 41.67
C ILE A 113 15.32 -38.98 41.06
N ASN A 114 14.99 -37.70 40.97
CA ASN A 114 13.75 -37.21 40.37
C ASN A 114 13.96 -37.00 38.86
N ILE A 115 13.62 -38.02 38.08
CA ILE A 115 13.70 -38.03 36.62
C ILE A 115 12.63 -37.11 35.97
N ASN A 116 11.74 -36.49 36.76
CA ASN A 116 10.58 -35.75 36.23
C ASN A 116 10.75 -34.22 36.17
N THR A 117 11.88 -33.67 36.62
CA THR A 117 12.09 -32.20 36.64
C THR A 117 12.62 -31.66 35.30
N SER A 118 13.33 -32.48 34.51
CA SER A 118 13.87 -32.03 33.22
C SER A 118 12.81 -31.99 32.13
N THR A 119 11.87 -32.95 32.09
CA THR A 119 10.74 -32.93 31.14
C THR A 119 9.76 -31.79 31.41
N SER A 120 9.55 -31.41 32.67
CA SER A 120 8.65 -30.30 33.03
C SER A 120 9.12 -28.92 32.52
N LYS A 121 10.43 -28.65 32.45
CA LYS A 121 10.97 -27.39 31.91
C LYS A 121 10.85 -27.27 30.39
N PHE A 122 10.81 -28.39 29.66
CA PHE A 122 10.53 -28.38 28.22
C PHE A 122 9.03 -28.26 27.93
N LEU A 123 8.17 -28.82 28.80
CA LEU A 123 6.72 -28.73 28.66
C LEU A 123 6.17 -27.32 28.93
N MET A 124 6.82 -26.53 29.80
CA MET A 124 6.38 -25.15 30.09
C MET A 124 6.45 -24.18 28.89
N ASN A 125 7.13 -24.54 27.81
CA ASN A 125 7.20 -23.72 26.60
C ASN A 125 6.18 -24.12 25.54
N VAL A 126 5.43 -25.22 25.73
CA VAL A 126 4.38 -25.62 24.80
C VAL A 126 3.21 -24.67 24.97
N ILE A 127 2.89 -23.92 23.91
CA ILE A 127 1.69 -23.08 23.89
C ILE A 127 0.49 -24.02 23.81
N THR A 128 -0.33 -24.04 24.85
CA THR A 128 -1.58 -24.79 24.81
C THR A 128 -2.59 -24.06 23.92
N ILE A 129 -3.65 -24.76 23.49
CA ILE A 129 -4.75 -24.12 22.74
C ILE A 129 -5.43 -23.01 23.56
N GLU A 130 -5.44 -23.14 24.89
CA GLU A 130 -5.96 -22.12 25.80
C GLU A 130 -5.06 -20.89 25.80
N ASP A 131 -3.74 -21.08 25.92
CA ASP A 131 -2.77 -19.98 25.83
C ASP A 131 -2.88 -19.24 24.50
N TYR A 132 -3.00 -19.98 23.40
CA TYR A 132 -3.24 -19.41 22.08
C TYR A 132 -4.47 -18.49 22.11
N LYS A 133 -5.61 -18.98 22.60
CA LYS A 133 -6.89 -18.23 22.62
C LYS A 133 -6.92 -17.06 23.60
N SER A 134 -6.28 -17.19 24.77
CA SER A 134 -6.37 -16.18 25.84
C SER A 134 -5.23 -15.15 25.81
N THR A 135 -4.08 -15.50 25.24
CA THR A 135 -2.85 -14.72 25.39
C THR A 135 -2.30 -14.23 24.05
N TYR A 136 -2.24 -15.10 23.04
CA TYR A 136 -1.63 -14.77 21.75
C TYR A 136 -2.63 -14.19 20.76
N TRP A 137 -3.73 -14.90 20.50
CA TRP A 137 -4.76 -14.46 19.56
C TRP A 137 -5.32 -13.07 19.88
N PRO A 138 -5.63 -12.69 21.13
CA PRO A 138 -6.12 -11.34 21.40
C PRO A 138 -5.15 -10.22 21.00
N LYS A 139 -3.83 -10.47 21.06
CA LYS A 139 -2.82 -9.51 20.60
C LYS A 139 -2.81 -9.40 19.08
N LEU A 140 -2.88 -10.54 18.38
CA LEU A 140 -2.96 -10.59 16.93
C LEU A 140 -4.27 -9.93 16.45
N ASP A 141 -5.40 -10.29 17.05
CA ASP A 141 -6.73 -9.76 16.75
C ASP A 141 -6.78 -8.25 16.91
N GLY A 142 -6.25 -7.72 18.02
CA GLY A 142 -6.18 -6.28 18.25
C GLY A 142 -5.27 -5.55 17.25
N ALA A 143 -4.17 -6.16 16.83
CA ALA A 143 -3.31 -5.58 15.80
C ALA A 143 -3.97 -5.60 14.42
N ILE A 144 -4.64 -6.69 14.05
CA ILE A 144 -5.40 -6.79 12.80
C ILE A 144 -6.53 -5.76 12.77
N ASP A 145 -7.27 -5.61 13.87
CA ASP A 145 -8.36 -4.63 13.97
C ASP A 145 -7.85 -3.20 13.75
N GLN A 146 -6.73 -2.85 14.38
CA GLN A 146 -6.07 -1.56 14.17
C GLN A 146 -5.66 -1.38 12.71
N LEU A 147 -4.97 -2.36 12.10
CA LEU A 147 -4.51 -2.27 10.71
C LEU A 147 -5.68 -2.10 9.73
N LEU A 148 -6.79 -2.80 9.96
CA LEU A 148 -7.98 -2.72 9.12
C LEU A 148 -8.77 -1.43 9.31
N THR A 149 -8.65 -0.74 10.45
CA THR A 149 -9.47 0.45 10.79
C THR A 149 -8.75 1.78 10.61
N GLN A 150 -7.46 1.75 10.28
CA GLN A 150 -6.63 2.96 10.17
C GLN A 150 -6.97 3.83 8.96
N SER A 151 -7.00 5.13 9.19
CA SER A 151 -7.04 6.11 8.11
C SER A 151 -5.65 6.30 7.52
N PRO A 152 -5.53 6.56 6.21
CA PRO A 152 -4.26 6.92 5.59
C PRO A 152 -3.63 8.14 6.28
N GLY A 153 -2.41 7.98 6.81
CA GLY A 153 -1.66 9.03 7.50
C GLY A 153 -1.69 8.97 9.03
N ASP A 154 -2.55 8.14 9.62
CA ASP A 154 -2.61 7.98 11.07
C ASP A 154 -1.42 7.18 11.61
N TYR A 155 -0.93 7.57 12.80
CA TYR A 155 0.07 6.78 13.52
C TYR A 155 -0.57 5.51 14.10
N ILE A 156 0.14 4.40 13.91
CA ILE A 156 -0.31 3.06 14.29
C ILE A 156 0.46 2.62 15.53
N PRO A 157 -0.18 2.52 16.71
CA PRO A 157 0.49 2.10 17.93
C PRO A 157 0.63 0.57 18.02
N ILE A 158 1.19 -0.07 16.98
CA ILE A 158 1.46 -1.51 16.94
C ILE A 158 2.96 -1.75 16.99
N SER A 159 3.40 -2.61 17.91
CA SER A 159 4.76 -3.16 17.89
C SER A 159 4.84 -4.31 16.89
N TYR A 160 5.32 -4.02 15.69
CA TYR A 160 5.53 -5.04 14.64
C TYR A 160 6.37 -6.22 15.12
N GLU A 161 7.41 -5.95 15.92
CA GLU A 161 8.27 -6.98 16.51
C GLU A 161 7.51 -7.93 17.44
N GLN A 162 6.65 -7.38 18.31
CA GLN A 162 5.86 -8.20 19.24
C GLN A 162 4.84 -9.06 18.49
N ILE A 163 4.18 -8.50 17.47
CA ILE A 163 3.20 -9.23 16.66
C ILE A 163 3.90 -10.34 15.86
N TYR A 164 5.00 -10.03 15.18
CA TYR A 164 5.80 -11.01 14.45
C TYR A 164 6.29 -12.13 15.39
N SER A 165 6.78 -11.78 16.59
CA SER A 165 7.19 -12.75 17.61
C SER A 165 6.03 -13.65 18.08
N CYS A 166 4.82 -13.11 18.20
CA CYS A 166 3.64 -13.89 18.54
C CYS A 166 3.30 -14.89 17.42
N VAL A 167 3.30 -14.44 16.16
CA VAL A 167 3.07 -15.30 14.99
C VAL A 167 4.09 -16.43 14.94
N TYR A 168 5.39 -16.10 15.04
CA TYR A 168 6.47 -17.08 15.03
C TYR A 168 6.27 -18.17 16.09
N LYS A 169 6.04 -17.77 17.35
CA LYS A 169 5.82 -18.70 18.46
C LYS A 169 4.59 -19.59 18.22
N CYS A 170 3.48 -19.05 17.73
CA CYS A 170 2.28 -19.83 17.46
C CYS A 170 2.50 -20.87 16.36
N VAL A 171 3.21 -20.51 15.28
CA VAL A 171 3.52 -21.43 14.18
C VAL A 171 4.46 -22.55 14.64
N CYS A 172 5.54 -22.22 15.36
CA CYS A 172 6.46 -23.23 15.90
C CYS A 172 5.77 -24.22 16.82
N GLN A 173 4.73 -23.78 17.54
CA GLN A 173 3.93 -24.60 18.44
C GLN A 173 2.70 -25.23 17.76
N GLN A 174 2.69 -25.32 16.41
CA GLN A 174 1.69 -26.02 15.60
C GLN A 174 0.26 -25.43 15.64
N HIS A 175 0.12 -24.13 15.93
CA HIS A 175 -1.18 -23.43 15.89
C HIS A 175 -1.47 -22.74 14.54
N SER A 176 -0.71 -23.05 13.49
CA SER A 176 -0.79 -22.35 12.19
C SER A 176 -2.17 -22.46 11.53
N GLU A 177 -2.79 -23.64 11.55
CA GLU A 177 -4.11 -23.87 10.94
C GLU A 177 -5.22 -23.12 11.67
N GLN A 178 -5.20 -23.15 13.00
CA GLN A 178 -6.13 -22.41 13.82
C GLN A 178 -5.95 -20.90 13.61
N MET A 179 -4.70 -20.42 13.59
CA MET A 179 -4.38 -19.02 13.37
C MET A 179 -4.79 -18.53 11.98
N TYR A 180 -4.61 -19.34 10.94
CA TYR A 180 -5.11 -19.04 9.61
C TYR A 180 -6.64 -18.92 9.62
N SER A 181 -7.33 -19.89 10.22
CA SER A 181 -8.79 -19.90 10.29
C SER A 181 -9.35 -18.68 11.03
N ASP A 182 -8.72 -18.31 12.15
CA ASP A 182 -9.11 -17.14 12.93
C ASP A 182 -8.81 -15.82 12.21
N LEU A 183 -7.68 -15.72 11.48
CA LEU A 183 -7.36 -14.57 10.63
C LEU A 183 -8.40 -14.37 9.53
N ILE A 184 -8.69 -15.43 8.77
CA ILE A 184 -9.68 -15.38 7.68
C ILE A 184 -11.06 -15.00 8.25
N LYS A 185 -11.47 -15.59 9.37
CA LYS A 185 -12.74 -15.27 10.03
C LYS A 185 -12.81 -13.82 10.50
N LYS A 186 -11.75 -13.30 11.13
CA LYS A 186 -11.69 -11.91 11.60
C LYS A 186 -11.82 -10.93 10.45
N ILE A 187 -11.05 -11.13 9.38
CA ILE A 187 -11.06 -10.26 8.20
C ILE A 187 -12.42 -10.35 7.49
N THR A 188 -12.98 -11.55 7.33
CA THR A 188 -14.31 -11.75 6.75
C THR A 188 -15.39 -10.97 7.51
N ASN A 189 -15.42 -11.08 8.85
CA ASN A 189 -16.39 -10.36 9.68
C ASN A 189 -16.25 -8.84 9.56
N HIS A 190 -15.02 -8.33 9.42
CA HIS A 190 -14.78 -6.91 9.17
C HIS A 190 -15.33 -6.49 7.81
N LEU A 191 -15.01 -7.24 6.75
CA LEU A 191 -15.44 -6.95 5.38
C LEU A 191 -16.96 -7.01 5.21
N GLU A 192 -17.64 -7.94 5.87
CA GLU A 192 -19.10 -7.99 5.87
C GLU A 192 -19.73 -6.76 6.52
N ARG A 193 -19.09 -6.20 7.56
CA ARG A 193 -19.52 -4.94 8.18
C ARG A 193 -19.33 -3.78 7.22
N VAL A 194 -18.14 -3.68 6.62
CA VAL A 194 -17.83 -2.65 5.60
C VAL A 194 -18.83 -2.71 4.44
N SER A 195 -19.17 -3.91 3.95
CA SER A 195 -20.16 -4.09 2.89
C SER A 195 -21.55 -3.58 3.30
N LYS A 196 -21.99 -3.86 4.53
CA LYS A 196 -23.28 -3.34 5.05
C LYS A 196 -23.28 -1.81 5.18
N GLU A 197 -22.18 -1.23 5.65
CA GLU A 197 -22.02 0.23 5.76
C GLU A 197 -22.01 0.91 4.38
N LEU A 198 -21.35 0.30 3.39
CA LEU A 198 -21.39 0.76 2.00
C LEU A 198 -22.80 0.66 1.41
N GLN A 199 -23.52 -0.43 1.66
CA GLN A 199 -24.90 -0.59 1.19
C GLN A 199 -25.86 0.47 1.77
N ALA A 200 -25.62 0.92 3.01
CA ALA A 200 -26.38 1.97 3.66
C ALA A 200 -25.96 3.40 3.25
N SER A 201 -24.95 3.55 2.39
CA SER A 201 -24.42 4.85 2.00
C SER A 201 -25.30 5.55 0.95
N PRO A 202 -25.45 6.89 1.02
CA PRO A 202 -26.21 7.63 0.01
C PRO A 202 -25.49 7.56 -1.35
N PRO A 203 -26.23 7.59 -2.48
CA PRO A 203 -25.64 7.50 -3.83
C PRO A 203 -24.53 8.53 -4.08
N ASP A 204 -24.72 9.76 -3.62
CA ASP A 204 -23.79 10.88 -3.85
C ASP A 204 -22.41 10.68 -3.20
N LEU A 205 -22.32 9.87 -2.13
CA LEU A 205 -21.06 9.57 -1.43
C LEU A 205 -20.57 8.14 -1.69
N TYR A 206 -21.30 7.37 -2.48
CA TYR A 206 -21.07 5.93 -2.61
C TYR A 206 -19.72 5.63 -3.26
N ILE A 207 -19.35 6.37 -4.31
CA ILE A 207 -18.06 6.22 -5.00
C ILE A 207 -16.90 6.52 -4.04
N GLU A 208 -17.00 7.63 -3.29
CA GLU A 208 -15.94 8.04 -2.36
C GLU A 208 -15.78 7.04 -1.21
N ARG A 209 -16.88 6.58 -0.63
CA ARG A 209 -16.85 5.58 0.45
C ARG A 209 -16.31 4.24 -0.02
N PHE A 210 -16.68 3.80 -1.22
CA PHE A 210 -16.10 2.60 -1.81
C PHE A 210 -14.58 2.75 -2.01
N ASN A 211 -14.13 3.89 -2.51
CA ASN A 211 -12.70 4.19 -2.68
C ASN A 211 -11.93 4.17 -1.34
N ILE A 212 -12.50 4.76 -0.28
CA ILE A 212 -11.90 4.75 1.05
C ILE A 212 -11.78 3.31 1.56
N ALA A 213 -12.86 2.52 1.50
CA ALA A 213 -12.87 1.13 1.94
C ALA A 213 -11.84 0.28 1.18
N LEU A 214 -11.77 0.45 -0.15
CA LEU A 214 -10.81 -0.24 -1.01
C LEU A 214 -9.35 0.15 -0.66
N GLY A 215 -9.07 1.45 -0.57
CA GLY A 215 -7.73 1.95 -0.27
C GLY A 215 -7.25 1.54 1.13
N GLN A 216 -8.14 1.63 2.12
CA GLN A 216 -7.89 1.23 3.50
C GLN A 216 -7.57 -0.27 3.58
N TYR A 217 -8.37 -1.12 2.92
CA TYR A 217 -8.12 -2.55 2.92
C TYR A 217 -6.81 -2.91 2.21
N MET A 218 -6.58 -2.38 1.01
CA MET A 218 -5.35 -2.62 0.24
C MET A 218 -4.10 -2.13 0.98
N GLY A 219 -4.21 -1.00 1.70
CA GLY A 219 -3.18 -0.49 2.58
C GLY A 219 -2.91 -1.42 3.76
N ALA A 220 -3.95 -1.90 4.43
CA ALA A 220 -3.83 -2.85 5.54
C ALA A 220 -3.12 -4.15 5.12
N LEU A 221 -3.37 -4.65 3.91
CA LEU A 221 -2.70 -5.84 3.38
C LEU A 221 -1.17 -5.68 3.28
N GLN A 222 -0.67 -4.46 3.03
CA GLN A 222 0.78 -4.20 3.00
C GLN A 222 1.45 -4.45 4.35
N SER A 223 0.71 -4.37 5.45
CA SER A 223 1.21 -4.63 6.81
C SER A 223 0.85 -6.03 7.30
N ILE A 224 -0.37 -6.52 7.02
CA ILE A 224 -0.83 -7.82 7.47
C ILE A 224 -0.01 -8.95 6.84
N VAL A 225 0.23 -8.93 5.53
CA VAL A 225 0.93 -10.03 4.85
C VAL A 225 2.36 -10.23 5.40
N PRO A 226 3.20 -9.17 5.55
CA PRO A 226 4.52 -9.32 6.16
C PRO A 226 4.48 -9.78 7.62
N LEU A 227 3.49 -9.35 8.42
CA LEU A 227 3.35 -9.80 9.81
C LEU A 227 3.11 -11.31 9.91
N PHE A 228 2.36 -11.87 8.97
CA PHE A 228 2.00 -13.28 8.92
C PHE A 228 2.90 -14.11 7.98
N ILE A 229 4.03 -13.57 7.51
CA ILE A 229 4.90 -14.22 6.52
C ILE A 229 5.38 -15.62 6.94
N TYR A 230 5.61 -15.83 8.24
CA TYR A 230 6.03 -17.13 8.76
C TYR A 230 4.89 -18.17 8.66
N MET A 231 3.64 -17.77 8.92
CA MET A 231 2.49 -18.64 8.67
C MET A 231 2.29 -18.90 7.17
N ASN A 232 2.49 -17.88 6.32
CA ASN A 232 2.41 -18.04 4.87
C ASN A 232 3.37 -19.13 4.39
N LYS A 233 4.66 -18.96 4.68
CA LYS A 233 5.72 -19.88 4.25
C LYS A 233 5.56 -21.29 4.79
N PHE A 234 5.25 -21.45 6.08
CA PHE A 234 5.31 -22.77 6.73
C PHE A 234 3.99 -23.54 6.74
N TYR A 235 2.86 -22.89 6.47
CA TYR A 235 1.55 -23.55 6.46
C TYR A 235 0.82 -23.36 5.13
N ILE A 236 0.66 -22.12 4.65
CA ILE A 236 -0.19 -21.83 3.49
C ILE A 236 0.50 -22.30 2.19
N GLU A 237 1.73 -21.88 1.95
CA GLU A 237 2.50 -22.27 0.76
C GLU A 237 2.77 -23.78 0.77
N THR A 238 3.24 -24.33 1.90
CA THR A 238 3.68 -25.73 1.99
C THR A 238 2.55 -26.74 2.07
N LYS A 239 1.45 -26.46 2.81
CA LYS A 239 0.35 -27.42 3.00
C LYS A 239 -0.85 -27.15 2.13
N LEU A 240 -1.15 -25.88 1.82
CA LEU A 240 -2.34 -25.51 1.04
C LEU A 240 -2.00 -25.18 -0.42
N ASN A 241 -0.72 -24.98 -0.76
CA ASN A 241 -0.25 -24.59 -2.09
C ASN A 241 -0.96 -23.33 -2.61
N ARG A 242 -1.05 -22.31 -1.74
CA ARG A 242 -1.63 -20.99 -2.02
C ARG A 242 -0.75 -19.88 -1.44
N ASP A 243 -1.14 -18.63 -1.69
CA ASP A 243 -0.54 -17.45 -1.07
C ASP A 243 -1.55 -16.68 -0.22
N LEU A 244 -1.10 -16.19 0.94
CA LEU A 244 -1.94 -15.42 1.86
C LEU A 244 -2.46 -14.13 1.23
N LYS A 245 -1.63 -13.43 0.46
CA LYS A 245 -2.06 -12.17 -0.18
C LYS A 245 -3.22 -12.44 -1.12
N ASP A 246 -3.15 -13.50 -1.90
CA ASP A 246 -4.21 -13.88 -2.83
C ASP A 246 -5.48 -14.29 -2.09
N ASP A 247 -5.37 -15.08 -1.01
CA ASP A 247 -6.50 -15.43 -0.15
C ASP A 247 -7.16 -14.16 0.42
N LEU A 248 -6.38 -13.19 0.90
CA LEU A 248 -6.90 -11.94 1.48
C LEU A 248 -7.49 -10.99 0.41
N ILE A 249 -6.90 -10.90 -0.78
CA ILE A 249 -7.49 -10.16 -1.91
C ILE A 249 -8.85 -10.77 -2.27
N LYS A 250 -8.92 -12.10 -2.35
CA LYS A 250 -10.14 -12.84 -2.65
C LYS A 250 -11.25 -12.55 -1.64
N LEU A 251 -10.94 -12.43 -0.34
CA LEU A 251 -11.94 -12.05 0.66
C LEU A 251 -12.62 -10.70 0.36
N PHE A 252 -11.86 -9.68 -0.03
CA PHE A 252 -12.47 -8.39 -0.39
C PHE A 252 -13.29 -8.49 -1.67
N THR A 253 -12.80 -9.25 -2.65
CA THR A 253 -13.54 -9.53 -3.89
C THR A 253 -14.91 -10.11 -3.59
N GLU A 254 -14.98 -11.19 -2.79
CA GLU A 254 -16.21 -11.94 -2.51
C GLU A 254 -17.14 -11.22 -1.53
N HIS A 255 -16.59 -10.66 -0.44
CA HIS A 255 -17.43 -10.11 0.63
C HIS A 255 -17.84 -8.66 0.42
N VAL A 256 -17.13 -7.91 -0.43
CA VAL A 256 -17.39 -6.49 -0.73
C VAL A 256 -17.60 -6.28 -2.23
N ALA A 257 -16.55 -6.41 -3.04
CA ALA A 257 -16.58 -5.88 -4.40
C ALA A 257 -17.65 -6.53 -5.30
N GLU A 258 -17.82 -7.85 -5.27
CA GLU A 258 -18.87 -8.56 -6.01
C GLU A 258 -20.29 -8.09 -5.68
N LYS A 259 -20.55 -7.75 -4.42
CA LYS A 259 -21.87 -7.29 -3.96
C LYS A 259 -22.16 -5.86 -4.40
N HIS A 260 -21.12 -5.06 -4.59
CA HIS A 260 -21.24 -3.63 -4.88
C HIS A 260 -21.00 -3.29 -6.35
N ILE A 261 -20.43 -4.19 -7.16
CA ILE A 261 -20.00 -3.91 -8.53
C ILE A 261 -21.14 -3.42 -9.44
N TYR A 262 -22.32 -4.05 -9.36
CA TYR A 262 -23.47 -3.71 -10.21
C TYR A 262 -24.10 -2.36 -9.86
N SER A 263 -23.95 -1.91 -8.61
CA SER A 263 -24.39 -0.57 -8.19
C SER A 263 -23.32 0.48 -8.47
N LEU A 264 -22.03 0.11 -8.32
CA LEU A 264 -20.90 1.01 -8.49
C LEU A 264 -20.63 1.34 -9.97
N MET A 265 -20.65 0.36 -10.86
CA MET A 265 -20.30 0.54 -12.28
C MET A 265 -21.15 1.62 -12.98
N PRO A 266 -22.49 1.64 -12.87
CA PRO A 266 -23.30 2.71 -13.45
C PRO A 266 -22.92 4.10 -12.94
N LEU A 267 -22.65 4.23 -11.63
CA LEU A 267 -22.26 5.50 -11.02
C LEU A 267 -20.89 5.98 -11.54
N LEU A 268 -19.94 5.07 -11.76
CA LEU A 268 -18.64 5.41 -12.37
C LEU A 268 -18.79 5.87 -13.82
N LEU A 269 -19.67 5.21 -14.59
CA LEU A 269 -19.97 5.57 -15.99
C LEU A 269 -20.66 6.94 -16.11
N GLU A 270 -21.54 7.25 -15.17
CA GLU A 270 -22.17 8.57 -15.06
C GLU A 270 -21.13 9.63 -14.67
N ALA A 271 -20.37 9.37 -13.60
CA ALA A 271 -19.36 10.29 -13.09
C ALA A 271 -18.30 10.67 -14.12
N GLN A 272 -17.86 9.73 -14.97
CA GLN A 272 -16.90 10.05 -16.05
C GLN A 272 -17.48 10.96 -17.14
N SER A 273 -18.80 11.00 -17.30
CA SER A 273 -19.50 11.81 -18.29
C SER A 273 -19.83 13.21 -17.76
N THR A 274 -19.73 13.40 -16.45
CA THR A 274 -20.02 14.66 -15.76
C THR A 274 -18.75 15.28 -15.17
N PRO A 275 -18.26 16.42 -15.69
CA PRO A 275 -17.04 17.05 -15.21
C PRO A 275 -17.07 17.34 -13.70
N PHE A 276 -15.94 17.11 -13.02
CA PHE A 276 -15.69 17.43 -11.60
C PHE A 276 -16.50 16.67 -10.55
N GLN A 277 -17.35 15.71 -10.94
CA GLN A 277 -18.11 14.91 -9.98
C GLN A 277 -17.25 13.96 -9.15
N VAL A 278 -16.22 13.37 -9.76
CA VAL A 278 -15.25 12.51 -9.08
C VAL A 278 -13.86 12.95 -9.51
N THR A 279 -12.94 13.07 -8.55
CA THR A 279 -11.56 13.44 -8.87
C THR A 279 -10.91 12.36 -9.75
N PRO A 280 -10.04 12.73 -10.71
CA PRO A 280 -9.35 11.74 -11.54
C PRO A 280 -8.54 10.73 -10.73
N SER A 281 -8.01 11.13 -9.56
CA SER A 281 -7.28 10.23 -8.66
C SER A 281 -8.20 9.17 -8.05
N THR A 282 -9.37 9.57 -7.55
CA THR A 282 -10.39 8.64 -7.02
C THR A 282 -10.80 7.64 -8.10
N MET A 283 -11.11 8.12 -9.31
CA MET A 283 -11.50 7.26 -10.42
C MET A 283 -10.39 6.27 -10.78
N ALA A 284 -9.14 6.74 -10.88
CA ALA A 284 -7.98 5.90 -11.18
C ALA A 284 -7.76 4.82 -10.11
N ASN A 285 -7.89 5.18 -8.82
CA ASN A 285 -7.70 4.25 -7.70
C ASN A 285 -8.75 3.14 -7.71
N ILE A 286 -10.02 3.49 -7.90
CA ILE A 286 -11.10 2.50 -8.01
C ILE A 286 -10.86 1.59 -9.21
N VAL A 287 -10.62 2.15 -10.40
CA VAL A 287 -10.46 1.36 -11.63
C VAL A 287 -9.26 0.40 -11.51
N LYS A 288 -8.12 0.87 -11.02
CA LYS A 288 -6.93 0.02 -10.79
C LYS A 288 -7.17 -1.03 -9.72
N GLY A 289 -7.89 -0.69 -8.65
CA GLY A 289 -8.22 -1.64 -7.59
C GLY A 289 -9.21 -2.70 -8.06
N LEU A 290 -10.25 -2.34 -8.81
CA LEU A 290 -11.18 -3.29 -9.42
C LEU A 290 -10.44 -4.25 -10.37
N TYR A 291 -9.52 -3.75 -11.17
CA TYR A 291 -8.68 -4.60 -12.03
C TYR A 291 -7.79 -5.56 -11.22
N THR A 292 -7.22 -5.08 -10.10
CA THR A 292 -6.41 -5.92 -9.20
C THR A 292 -7.24 -7.01 -8.53
N LEU A 293 -8.48 -6.71 -8.15
CA LEU A 293 -9.40 -7.65 -7.50
C LEU A 293 -9.91 -8.73 -8.47
N ARG A 294 -10.32 -8.30 -9.68
CA ARG A 294 -10.84 -9.18 -10.72
C ARG A 294 -10.71 -8.52 -12.12
N PRO A 295 -9.71 -8.92 -12.92
CA PRO A 295 -9.48 -8.37 -14.25
C PRO A 295 -10.66 -8.52 -15.23
N GLU A 296 -11.51 -9.54 -15.04
CA GLU A 296 -12.66 -9.83 -15.91
C GLU A 296 -13.71 -8.70 -15.90
N TRP A 297 -13.75 -7.85 -14.86
CA TRP A 297 -14.65 -6.71 -14.81
C TRP A 297 -14.36 -5.63 -15.86
N VAL A 298 -13.20 -5.67 -16.53
CA VAL A 298 -12.92 -4.84 -17.70
C VAL A 298 -14.00 -5.00 -18.76
N GLN A 299 -14.57 -6.20 -18.92
CA GLN A 299 -15.62 -6.47 -19.92
C GLN A 299 -16.90 -5.66 -19.68
N MET A 300 -17.16 -5.24 -18.43
CA MET A 300 -18.35 -4.44 -18.11
C MET A 300 -18.25 -3.00 -18.62
N ALA A 301 -17.04 -2.44 -18.66
CA ALA A 301 -16.81 -1.04 -19.07
C ALA A 301 -15.43 -0.83 -19.72
N PRO A 302 -15.11 -1.44 -20.88
CA PRO A 302 -13.75 -1.44 -21.42
C PRO A 302 -13.18 -0.04 -21.64
N THR A 303 -14.02 0.90 -22.09
CA THR A 303 -13.65 2.30 -22.35
C THR A 303 -13.34 3.10 -21.09
N LEU A 304 -13.90 2.73 -19.94
CA LEU A 304 -13.59 3.35 -18.65
C LEU A 304 -12.22 2.86 -18.18
N PHE A 305 -11.99 1.56 -18.18
CA PHE A 305 -10.74 0.98 -17.72
C PHE A 305 -9.56 1.44 -18.59
N SER A 306 -9.76 1.59 -19.90
CA SER A 306 -8.66 1.88 -20.85
C SER A 306 -8.09 3.29 -20.68
N LYS A 307 -8.83 4.19 -19.99
CA LYS A 307 -8.34 5.53 -19.63
C LYS A 307 -7.29 5.50 -18.52
N PHE A 308 -7.28 4.45 -17.69
CA PHE A 308 -6.44 4.38 -16.49
C PHE A 308 -5.47 3.20 -16.47
N ILE A 309 -5.69 2.19 -17.33
CA ILE A 309 -4.86 0.99 -17.44
C ILE A 309 -4.45 0.80 -18.91
N PRO A 310 -3.15 0.89 -19.22
CA PRO A 310 -2.67 0.68 -20.58
C PRO A 310 -2.84 -0.80 -21.01
N ASN A 311 -2.95 -1.04 -22.31
CA ASN A 311 -2.92 -2.37 -22.94
C ASN A 311 -4.04 -3.34 -22.49
N ILE A 312 -5.18 -2.85 -21.99
CA ILE A 312 -6.33 -3.71 -21.67
C ILE A 312 -7.22 -3.99 -22.87
N LEU A 313 -7.21 -3.10 -23.87
CA LEU A 313 -7.96 -3.29 -25.09
C LEU A 313 -7.12 -4.16 -26.03
N PRO A 314 -7.76 -5.00 -26.86
CA PRO A 314 -7.04 -5.74 -27.89
C PRO A 314 -6.15 -4.80 -28.72
N PRO A 315 -4.93 -5.23 -29.08
CA PRO A 315 -4.12 -4.51 -30.05
C PRO A 315 -4.92 -4.29 -31.33
N ALA A 316 -4.74 -3.13 -31.97
CA ALA A 316 -5.37 -2.87 -33.25
C ALA A 316 -4.95 -3.94 -34.28
N VAL A 317 -5.92 -4.59 -34.91
CA VAL A 317 -5.66 -5.62 -35.92
C VAL A 317 -5.65 -4.96 -37.31
N GLU A 318 -4.72 -5.38 -38.18
CA GLU A 318 -4.58 -4.82 -39.52
C GLU A 318 -5.88 -4.92 -40.35
N SER A 319 -6.65 -5.99 -40.15
CA SER A 319 -7.95 -6.19 -40.81
C SER A 319 -8.99 -5.11 -40.47
N GLU A 320 -8.87 -4.45 -39.31
CA GLU A 320 -9.80 -3.44 -38.82
C GLU A 320 -9.39 -2.01 -39.23
N LEU A 321 -8.21 -1.83 -39.85
CA LEU A 321 -7.72 -0.49 -40.25
C LEU A 321 -8.68 0.26 -41.16
N SER A 322 -9.34 -0.45 -42.07
CA SER A 322 -10.34 0.15 -42.97
C SER A 322 -11.56 0.69 -42.20
N GLU A 323 -11.97 0.02 -41.13
CA GLU A 323 -13.06 0.45 -40.25
C GLU A 323 -12.63 1.66 -39.41
N TYR A 324 -11.43 1.63 -38.81
CA TYR A 324 -10.87 2.78 -38.09
C TYR A 324 -10.77 4.02 -38.99
N ALA A 325 -10.33 3.87 -40.23
CA ALA A 325 -10.28 4.96 -41.21
C ALA A 325 -11.67 5.52 -41.53
N ALA A 326 -12.69 4.65 -41.66
CA ALA A 326 -14.07 5.08 -41.89
C ALA A 326 -14.67 5.84 -40.69
N GLN A 327 -14.38 5.39 -39.46
CA GLN A 327 -14.78 6.06 -38.22
C GLN A 327 -14.13 7.44 -38.10
N ASP A 328 -12.82 7.55 -38.39
CA ASP A 328 -12.11 8.83 -38.41
C ASP A 328 -12.67 9.80 -39.45
N GLN A 329 -12.95 9.33 -40.68
CA GLN A 329 -13.59 10.15 -41.71
C GLN A 329 -15.00 10.61 -41.31
N LYS A 330 -15.74 9.81 -40.54
CA LYS A 330 -17.05 10.21 -39.99
C LYS A 330 -16.88 11.32 -38.96
N PHE A 331 -15.95 11.15 -38.01
CA PHE A 331 -15.67 12.14 -36.98
C PHE A 331 -15.18 13.47 -37.57
N GLN A 332 -14.29 13.43 -38.57
CA GLN A 332 -13.84 14.64 -39.26
C GLN A 332 -15.00 15.40 -39.93
N ARG A 333 -15.98 14.68 -40.51
CA ARG A 333 -17.19 15.31 -41.09
C ARG A 333 -18.08 15.95 -40.03
N GLU A 334 -18.28 15.30 -38.89
CA GLU A 334 -19.05 15.84 -37.75
C GLU A 334 -18.39 17.10 -37.17
N LEU A 335 -17.06 17.11 -37.03
CA LEU A 335 -16.33 18.30 -36.61
C LEU A 335 -16.51 19.48 -37.58
N ILE A 336 -16.42 19.25 -38.89
CA ILE A 336 -16.64 20.28 -39.91
C ILE A 336 -18.07 20.84 -39.83
N GLN A 337 -19.07 19.97 -39.65
CA GLN A 337 -20.46 20.39 -39.49
C GLN A 337 -20.69 21.23 -38.23
N ASN A 338 -19.95 20.96 -37.16
CA ASN A 338 -19.97 21.74 -35.91
C ASN A 338 -19.07 22.99 -35.95
N GLY A 339 -18.59 23.40 -37.12
CA GLY A 339 -17.82 24.63 -37.31
C GLY A 339 -16.30 24.50 -37.11
N PHE A 340 -15.79 23.30 -36.83
CA PHE A 340 -14.35 23.03 -36.76
C PHE A 340 -13.80 22.77 -38.17
N THR A 341 -13.76 23.81 -38.99
CA THR A 341 -13.11 23.74 -40.31
C THR A 341 -11.60 23.69 -40.16
N ARG A 342 -10.92 22.98 -41.07
CA ARG A 342 -9.46 23.08 -41.19
C ARG A 342 -9.14 24.50 -41.66
N GLY A 343 -8.78 25.38 -40.72
CA GLY A 343 -8.28 26.71 -41.04
C GLY A 343 -7.05 26.64 -41.95
N ASP A 344 -6.77 27.74 -42.64
CA ASP A 344 -5.64 27.87 -43.55
C ASP A 344 -4.33 27.41 -42.87
N GLN A 345 -3.79 26.27 -43.33
CA GLN A 345 -2.55 25.71 -42.81
C GLN A 345 -1.31 26.41 -43.38
N SER A 346 -1.45 27.45 -44.23
CA SER A 346 -0.33 28.23 -44.75
C SER A 346 0.54 28.88 -43.66
N ARG A 347 0.00 29.04 -42.44
CA ARG A 347 0.69 29.60 -41.27
C ARG A 347 1.34 28.58 -40.34
N LYS A 348 1.26 27.27 -40.59
CA LYS A 348 2.00 26.30 -39.77
C LYS A 348 3.50 26.46 -40.07
N ARG A 349 4.27 26.79 -39.02
CA ARG A 349 5.74 26.88 -39.06
C ARG A 349 6.27 25.64 -39.79
N ALA A 350 6.91 25.87 -40.94
CA ALA A 350 7.82 24.89 -41.50
C ALA A 350 8.83 24.58 -40.38
N GLY A 351 8.87 23.32 -39.92
CA GLY A 351 9.91 22.88 -39.01
C GLY A 351 11.25 23.26 -39.62
N ASP A 352 12.10 23.89 -38.81
CA ASP A 352 13.43 24.34 -39.19
C ASP A 352 14.20 23.20 -39.88
N GLU A 353 14.14 23.17 -41.21
CA GLU A 353 15.25 22.66 -41.99
C GLU A 353 16.37 23.69 -41.86
N LEU A 354 17.26 23.44 -40.89
CA LEU A 354 18.60 24.01 -40.84
C LEU A 354 19.39 23.55 -42.09
N ALA A 355 18.99 24.07 -43.25
CA ALA A 355 19.73 23.97 -44.49
C ALA A 355 20.87 24.98 -44.42
N TYR A 356 21.99 24.48 -43.93
CA TYR A 356 23.32 25.06 -44.01
C TYR A 356 23.66 25.33 -45.49
N ASN A 357 23.39 26.53 -46.02
CA ASN A 357 24.22 27.07 -47.10
C ASN A 357 24.06 28.58 -47.28
N SER A 358 25.14 29.28 -46.93
CA SER A 358 25.51 30.62 -47.39
C SER A 358 25.21 30.82 -48.88
N SER A 359 24.45 31.87 -49.21
CA SER A 359 24.91 32.85 -50.20
C SER A 359 24.05 34.12 -50.18
N SER A 360 24.76 35.20 -49.88
CA SER A 360 24.41 36.61 -50.00
C SER A 360 23.89 37.00 -51.38
N ALA A 361 22.85 37.84 -51.41
CA ALA A 361 22.74 38.93 -52.37
C ALA A 361 21.64 39.93 -51.95
N CYS A 362 22.07 41.03 -51.35
CA CYS A 362 21.28 42.25 -51.18
C CYS A 362 21.11 42.96 -52.54
N ALA A 363 19.91 43.43 -52.89
CA ALA A 363 19.73 44.60 -53.77
C ALA A 363 18.29 45.16 -53.78
N SER A 364 18.15 46.34 -53.18
CA SER A 364 17.39 47.53 -53.57
C SER A 364 16.01 47.45 -54.25
N SER A 365 15.04 48.04 -53.54
CA SER A 365 14.19 49.19 -53.92
C SER A 365 13.57 49.27 -55.32
N ARG A 366 12.23 49.20 -55.36
CA ARG A 366 11.39 50.23 -56.00
C ARG A 366 9.92 50.07 -55.58
N GLY A 367 9.35 51.13 -55.01
CA GLY A 367 7.95 51.21 -54.63
C GLY A 367 7.00 51.42 -55.82
N TYR A 368 5.72 51.17 -55.58
CA TYR A 368 4.60 51.68 -56.37
C TYR A 368 3.37 51.92 -55.49
N ARG A 369 2.82 53.13 -55.66
CA ARG A 369 1.60 53.78 -55.14
C ARG A 369 1.56 54.24 -53.70
#